data_AF-A0A2M8EPH5-F1
#
_entry.id   AF-A0A2M8EPH5-F1
#
_cell.length_a   1.000
_cell.length_b   1.000
_cell.length_c   1.000
_cell.angle_alpha   90.00
_cell.angle_beta   90.00
_cell.angle_gamma   90.00
#
_symmetry.space_group_name_H-M   'P 1'
#
loop_
_entity.id
_entity.type
_entity.pdbx_description
1 polymer ?
#
loop_
_entity_poly.entity_id
_entity_poly.type
_entity_poly.pdbx_seq_one_letter_code
_entity_poly.pdbx_strand_id
1 'polypeptide(L)'
;MLGIVINIPPAITDYFNSTPADIIGGQLLLYVLGPFVLFCVLVWGMLQVWIDLKQGQYWSKLEWDLLAVTIPQDAINTPMGMENFFNNLAGSKSSITKKEEWINGKFQAYFTFEIISNGGNIQFYIRTIKKYRDLVEAAFYAQYPEAQIVEVDDYVDVLPNDFPNDEYDLFGSEISMSKEGYFPLKTYEAFEHQGEKDLRFKDPILPMIEIMGKMKPGEYYWIQLLIISPDSQDWRKEGLKFIAKTYGKEEPKKKSMIDDSIGWIPKEVMSQVTGAMFGEGGDEKAADDFRMFKITPDERDLLDAVKDKCAKIGWYSKIRVVYCAKHELYRKGTVAAMTKGIFNQFDSGFNKLGLTDTSTPKDDYFWQEWQMASKQKTLMSKYKNRSFSAGVTPYILSSAELATIFHFPAADARTPALTSLGSRMSEAPGELQYAPEGSEILLNFDKAASDVLAAAPDAAKKYAHVPPMSVPRPTAPTSPFEYREIQKQGSNIIEEGMPQAGMPAPLPPGLDLADEPIDEMDGPSNLPM
;
A
#
# COMPACT_ATOMS: atom_id res chain seq x y z
N MET A 1 9.74 -23.65 -61.20
CA MET A 1 8.58 -24.22 -60.49
C MET A 1 8.84 -25.69 -60.23
N LEU A 2 9.40 -26.04 -59.06
CA LEU A 2 9.47 -27.43 -58.63
C LEU A 2 8.06 -27.82 -58.17
N GLY A 3 7.30 -28.45 -59.06
CA GLY A 3 5.97 -28.95 -58.78
C GLY A 3 6.05 -30.12 -57.81
N ILE A 4 5.69 -29.89 -56.55
CA ILE A 4 5.47 -30.97 -55.59
C ILE A 4 4.20 -31.69 -56.04
N VAL A 5 4.37 -32.81 -56.74
CA VAL A 5 3.27 -33.73 -57.05
C VAL A 5 2.96 -34.49 -55.77
N ILE A 6 1.93 -34.03 -55.03
CA ILE A 6 1.43 -34.74 -53.86
C ILE A 6 0.66 -35.95 -54.39
N ASN A 7 1.25 -37.14 -54.27
CA ASN A 7 0.60 -38.40 -54.63
C ASN A 7 -0.45 -38.73 -53.55
N ILE A 8 -1.68 -38.27 -53.78
CA ILE A 8 -2.81 -38.50 -52.87
C ILE A 8 -3.39 -39.90 -53.17
N PRO A 9 -3.51 -40.80 -52.18
CA PRO A 9 -4.11 -42.12 -52.34
C PRO A 9 -5.47 -42.08 -53.06
N PRO A 10 -5.77 -43.03 -53.97
CA PRO A 10 -6.99 -43.01 -54.78
C PRO A 10 -8.28 -42.96 -53.94
N ALA A 11 -8.28 -43.59 -52.76
CA ALA A 11 -9.41 -43.54 -51.81
C ALA A 11 -9.75 -42.12 -51.32
N ILE A 12 -8.74 -41.25 -51.19
CA ILE A 12 -8.93 -39.85 -50.77
C ILE A 12 -9.47 -39.04 -51.95
N THR A 13 -8.97 -39.29 -53.16
CA THR A 13 -9.47 -38.67 -54.40
C THR A 13 -10.94 -39.00 -54.66
N ASP A 14 -11.35 -40.26 -54.45
CA ASP A 14 -12.73 -40.71 -54.59
C ASP A 14 -13.66 -40.08 -53.53
N TYR A 15 -13.16 -39.90 -52.31
CA TYR A 15 -13.89 -39.25 -51.23
C TYR A 15 -14.15 -37.75 -51.51
N PHE A 16 -13.16 -37.01 -52.01
CA PHE A 16 -13.32 -35.60 -52.40
C PHE A 16 -14.28 -35.40 -53.57
N ASN A 17 -14.36 -36.37 -54.49
CA ASN A 17 -15.23 -36.30 -55.67
C ASN A 17 -16.68 -36.72 -55.37
N SER A 18 -16.92 -37.56 -54.36
CA SER A 18 -18.24 -38.13 -54.04
C SER A 18 -18.99 -37.43 -52.91
N THR A 19 -18.29 -36.62 -52.10
CA THR A 19 -18.87 -36.00 -50.90
C THR A 19 -19.16 -34.51 -51.15
N PRO A 20 -20.35 -34.01 -50.78
CA PRO A 20 -20.65 -32.58 -50.78
C PRO A 20 -19.64 -31.74 -49.97
N ALA A 21 -19.30 -30.54 -50.48
CA ALA A 21 -18.23 -29.70 -49.94
C ALA A 21 -18.48 -29.22 -48.49
N ASP A 22 -19.74 -29.08 -48.09
CA ASP A 22 -20.20 -28.78 -46.74
C ASP A 22 -19.88 -29.93 -45.75
N ILE A 23 -20.06 -31.17 -46.18
CA ILE A 23 -19.74 -32.36 -45.38
C ILE A 23 -18.22 -32.53 -45.26
N ILE A 24 -17.47 -32.31 -46.35
CA ILE A 24 -16.00 -32.34 -46.31
C ILE A 24 -15.47 -31.25 -45.37
N GLY A 25 -16.02 -30.04 -45.44
CA GLY A 25 -15.67 -28.94 -44.55
C GLY A 25 -15.96 -29.27 -43.08
N GLY A 26 -17.13 -29.85 -42.80
CA GLY A 26 -17.49 -30.32 -41.46
C GLY A 26 -16.57 -31.41 -40.92
N GLN A 27 -16.18 -32.38 -41.75
CA GLN A 27 -15.26 -33.44 -41.35
C GLN A 27 -13.83 -32.93 -41.14
N LEU A 28 -13.34 -32.01 -41.97
CA LEU A 28 -12.02 -31.41 -41.80
C LEU A 28 -11.96 -30.56 -40.52
N LEU A 29 -13.01 -29.78 -40.24
CA LEU A 29 -13.15 -29.04 -39.00
C LEU A 29 -13.14 -29.97 -37.78
N LEU A 30 -13.94 -31.04 -37.80
CA LEU A 30 -14.14 -31.90 -36.64
C LEU A 30 -12.99 -32.88 -36.40
N TYR A 31 -12.42 -33.47 -37.46
CA TYR A 31 -11.39 -34.52 -37.34
C TYR A 31 -9.96 -34.01 -37.47
N VAL A 32 -9.73 -32.85 -38.09
CA VAL A 32 -8.38 -32.28 -38.23
C VAL A 32 -8.23 -31.05 -37.34
N LEU A 33 -9.11 -30.05 -37.49
CA LEU A 33 -8.99 -28.80 -36.73
C LEU A 33 -9.29 -29.00 -35.24
N GLY A 34 -10.32 -29.80 -34.89
CA GLY A 34 -10.70 -30.10 -33.52
C GLY A 34 -9.57 -30.71 -32.68
N PRO A 35 -9.00 -31.87 -33.08
CA PRO A 35 -7.86 -32.47 -32.38
C PRO A 35 -6.62 -31.58 -32.38
N PHE A 36 -6.40 -30.79 -33.43
CA PHE A 36 -5.29 -29.83 -33.48
C PHE A 36 -5.44 -28.72 -32.45
N VAL A 37 -6.62 -28.09 -32.35
CA VAL A 37 -6.90 -27.08 -31.31
C VAL A 37 -6.77 -27.69 -29.92
N LEU A 38 -7.30 -28.90 -29.72
CA LEU A 38 -7.15 -29.62 -28.45
C LEU A 38 -5.67 -29.87 -28.13
N PHE A 39 -4.88 -30.32 -29.10
CA PHE A 39 -3.44 -30.52 -28.95
C PHE A 39 -2.72 -29.20 -28.60
N CYS A 40 -3.04 -28.10 -29.27
CA CYS A 40 -2.47 -26.79 -28.95
C CYS A 40 -2.80 -26.34 -27.52
N VAL A 41 -4.04 -26.53 -27.07
CA VAL A 41 -4.46 -26.22 -25.68
C VAL A 41 -3.73 -27.12 -24.68
N LEU A 42 -3.58 -28.41 -24.97
CA LEU A 42 -2.84 -29.35 -24.10
C LEU A 42 -1.35 -29.00 -24.02
N VAL A 43 -0.71 -28.70 -25.15
CA VAL A 43 0.69 -28.26 -25.18
C VAL A 43 0.85 -26.96 -24.40
N TRP A 44 -0.03 -25.98 -24.62
CA TRP A 44 -0.01 -24.73 -23.87
C TRP A 44 -0.17 -24.96 -22.35
N GLY A 45 -1.11 -25.82 -21.95
CA GLY A 45 -1.30 -26.20 -20.54
C GLY A 45 -0.07 -26.89 -19.94
N MET A 46 0.56 -27.82 -20.66
CA MET A 46 1.80 -28.47 -20.22
C MET A 46 2.96 -27.49 -20.09
N LEU A 47 3.08 -26.51 -20.98
CA LEU A 47 4.10 -25.46 -20.88
C LEU A 47 3.88 -24.55 -19.67
N GLN A 48 2.62 -24.21 -19.35
CA GLN A 48 2.29 -23.44 -18.13
C GLN A 48 2.66 -24.22 -16.86
N VAL A 49 2.29 -25.51 -16.79
CA VAL A 49 2.65 -26.38 -15.66
C VAL A 49 4.17 -26.52 -15.55
N TRP A 50 4.88 -26.67 -16.67
CA TRP A 50 6.34 -26.72 -16.67
C TRP A 50 6.97 -25.45 -16.08
N ILE A 51 6.52 -24.28 -16.52
CA ILE A 51 7.01 -22.99 -15.99
C ILE A 51 6.71 -22.88 -14.50
N ASP A 52 5.48 -23.18 -14.07
CA ASP A 52 5.07 -23.11 -12.66
C ASP A 52 5.92 -24.03 -11.77
N LEU A 53 6.18 -25.27 -12.22
CA LEU A 53 7.08 -26.19 -11.52
C LEU A 53 8.51 -25.65 -11.41
N LYS A 54 9.04 -25.05 -12.48
CA LYS A 54 10.38 -24.46 -12.48
C LYS A 54 10.46 -23.21 -11.60
N GLN A 55 9.46 -22.34 -11.68
CA GLN A 55 9.34 -21.15 -10.84
C GLN A 55 9.19 -21.53 -9.37
N GLY A 56 8.43 -22.59 -9.05
CA GLY A 56 8.33 -23.14 -7.69
C GLY A 56 9.66 -23.67 -7.15
N GLN A 57 10.44 -24.37 -7.98
CA GLN A 57 11.80 -24.81 -7.62
C GLN A 57 12.79 -23.65 -7.45
N TYR A 58 12.58 -22.54 -8.16
CA TYR A 58 13.38 -21.33 -7.97
C TYR A 58 12.96 -20.59 -6.69
N TRP A 59 11.65 -20.46 -6.46
CA TRP A 59 11.05 -19.84 -5.27
C TRP A 59 11.58 -20.44 -3.97
N SER A 60 11.65 -21.77 -3.89
CA SER A 60 12.12 -22.47 -2.68
C SER A 60 13.61 -22.29 -2.40
N LYS A 61 14.40 -21.83 -3.37
CA LYS A 61 15.84 -21.55 -3.22
C LYS A 61 16.12 -20.11 -2.78
N LEU A 62 15.12 -19.23 -2.82
CA LEU A 62 15.29 -17.85 -2.42
C LEU A 62 15.24 -17.75 -0.89
N GLU A 63 16.32 -17.20 -0.31
CA GLU A 63 16.35 -16.84 1.10
C GLU A 63 15.78 -15.42 1.27
N TRP A 64 14.79 -15.30 2.14
CA TRP A 64 14.04 -14.08 2.40
C TRP A 64 14.37 -13.53 3.78
N ASP A 65 14.57 -12.22 3.85
CA ASP A 65 14.74 -11.49 5.10
C ASP A 65 13.54 -10.55 5.29
N LEU A 66 13.05 -10.49 6.52
CA LEU A 66 12.04 -9.53 6.95
C LEU A 66 12.70 -8.49 7.85
N LEU A 67 12.64 -7.24 7.43
CA LEU A 67 13.27 -6.11 8.09
C LEU A 67 12.19 -5.26 8.75
N ALA A 68 12.20 -5.17 10.08
CA ALA A 68 11.43 -4.19 10.82
C ALA A 68 12.11 -2.83 10.70
N VAL A 69 11.36 -1.84 10.24
CA VAL A 69 11.87 -0.47 10.06
C VAL A 69 11.16 0.45 11.02
N THR A 70 11.95 1.16 11.81
CA THR A 70 11.47 2.11 12.81
C THR A 70 12.17 3.44 12.59
N ILE A 71 11.40 4.52 12.49
CA ILE A 71 11.96 5.87 12.32
C ILE A 71 11.59 6.71 13.55
N PRO A 72 12.57 7.37 14.18
CA PRO A 72 12.31 8.28 15.28
C PRO A 72 11.32 9.38 14.88
N GLN A 73 10.47 9.78 15.84
CA GLN A 73 9.43 10.79 15.59
C GLN A 73 9.97 12.18 15.27
N ASP A 74 11.18 12.50 15.69
CA ASP A 74 11.85 13.77 15.47
C ASP A 74 12.52 13.86 14.09
N ALA A 75 12.63 12.74 13.36
CA ALA A 75 13.26 12.71 12.06
C ALA A 75 12.44 13.49 11.01
N ILE A 76 13.12 14.35 10.25
CA ILE A 76 12.51 15.09 9.14
C ILE A 76 12.34 14.12 7.97
N ASN A 77 11.11 13.62 7.82
CA ASN A 77 10.75 12.66 6.79
C ASN A 77 9.85 13.33 5.75
N THR A 78 10.15 13.13 4.47
CA THR A 78 9.28 13.56 3.38
C THR A 78 8.87 12.34 2.53
N PRO A 79 7.66 12.35 1.95
CA PRO A 79 7.27 11.33 0.96
C PRO A 79 8.20 11.32 -0.26
N MET A 80 8.77 12.47 -0.62
CA MET A 80 9.76 12.58 -1.70
C MET A 80 11.00 11.70 -1.43
N GLY A 81 11.45 11.59 -0.17
CA GLY A 81 12.54 10.67 0.20
C GLY A 81 12.19 9.23 -0.15
N MET A 82 10.94 8.82 0.08
CA MET A 82 10.46 7.49 -0.27
C MET A 82 10.35 7.27 -1.78
N GLU A 83 9.96 8.30 -2.54
CA GLU A 83 9.98 8.24 -4.01
C GLU A 83 11.40 7.97 -4.53
N ASN A 84 12.39 8.68 -3.99
CA ASN A 84 13.81 8.46 -4.32
C ASN A 84 14.29 7.06 -3.91
N PHE A 85 13.84 6.56 -2.76
CA PHE A 85 14.11 5.18 -2.34
C PHE A 85 13.58 4.17 -3.38
N PHE A 86 12.33 4.31 -3.83
CA PHE A 86 11.80 3.43 -4.88
C PHE A 86 12.55 3.58 -6.20
N ASN A 87 12.96 4.80 -6.58
CA ASN A 87 13.76 5.01 -7.78
C ASN A 87 15.12 4.30 -7.71
N ASN A 88 15.80 4.34 -6.54
CA ASN A 88 17.04 3.59 -6.31
C ASN A 88 16.80 2.08 -6.34
N LEU A 89 15.69 1.62 -5.76
CA LEU A 89 15.32 0.21 -5.74
C LEU A 89 15.05 -0.37 -7.13
N ALA A 90 14.70 0.47 -8.12
CA ALA A 90 14.55 0.05 -9.51
C ALA A 90 15.86 -0.52 -10.10
N GLY A 91 17.01 -0.17 -9.51
CA GLY A 91 18.32 -0.75 -9.82
C GLY A 91 18.46 -2.25 -9.48
N SER A 92 17.56 -2.80 -8.66
CA SER A 92 17.52 -4.25 -8.34
C SER A 92 17.07 -5.14 -9.50
N LYS A 93 16.64 -4.52 -10.60
CA LYS A 93 16.21 -5.22 -11.81
C LYS A 93 17.30 -6.15 -12.34
N SER A 94 16.94 -7.40 -12.60
CA SER A 94 17.80 -8.37 -13.29
C SER A 94 17.35 -8.54 -14.72
N SER A 95 18.27 -8.50 -15.69
CA SER A 95 17.98 -8.85 -17.08
C SER A 95 17.86 -10.37 -17.21
N ILE A 96 16.65 -10.89 -17.03
CA ILE A 96 16.37 -12.33 -17.12
C ILE A 96 16.29 -12.71 -18.60
N THR A 97 17.09 -13.68 -19.00
CA THR A 97 17.04 -14.21 -20.38
C THR A 97 15.95 -15.27 -20.46
N LYS A 98 15.27 -15.41 -21.61
CA LYS A 98 14.26 -16.48 -21.85
C LYS A 98 14.74 -17.88 -21.48
N LYS A 99 16.04 -18.17 -21.67
CA LYS A 99 16.65 -19.43 -21.23
C LYS A 99 16.58 -19.61 -19.71
N GLU A 100 16.91 -18.57 -18.95
CA GLU A 100 16.86 -18.60 -17.48
C GLU A 100 15.42 -18.70 -16.98
N GLU A 101 14.50 -17.99 -17.62
CA GLU A 101 13.07 -18.05 -17.33
C GLU A 101 12.51 -19.47 -17.53
N TRP A 102 12.73 -20.08 -18.69
CA TRP A 102 12.12 -21.36 -19.06
C TRP A 102 12.83 -22.60 -18.48
N ILE A 103 14.15 -22.57 -18.31
CA ILE A 103 14.93 -23.72 -17.82
C ILE A 103 15.14 -23.64 -16.31
N ASN A 104 15.52 -22.47 -15.81
CA ASN A 104 15.84 -22.27 -14.40
C ASN A 104 14.64 -21.77 -13.58
N GLY A 105 13.54 -21.35 -14.23
CA GLY A 105 12.37 -20.80 -13.55
C GLY A 105 12.63 -19.45 -12.91
N LYS A 106 13.67 -18.73 -13.34
CA LYS A 106 14.06 -17.47 -12.73
C LYS A 106 13.04 -16.41 -13.10
N PHE A 107 12.46 -15.77 -12.10
CA PHE A 107 11.57 -14.62 -12.26
C PHE A 107 12.16 -13.42 -11.48
N GLN A 108 11.66 -12.21 -11.77
CA GLN A 108 12.12 -11.00 -11.09
C GLN A 108 11.70 -11.05 -9.63
N ALA A 109 12.68 -10.98 -8.71
CA ALA A 109 12.37 -10.93 -7.29
C ALA A 109 11.53 -9.69 -6.98
N TYR A 110 10.56 -9.87 -6.08
CA TYR A 110 9.70 -8.80 -5.61
C TYR A 110 10.04 -8.38 -4.20
N PHE A 111 9.65 -7.15 -3.87
CA PHE A 111 9.74 -6.58 -2.55
C PHE A 111 8.35 -6.49 -1.96
N THR A 112 8.25 -6.62 -0.65
CA THR A 112 6.99 -6.42 0.06
C THR A 112 7.17 -5.34 1.12
N PHE A 113 6.29 -4.36 1.10
CA PHE A 113 6.22 -3.25 2.05
C PHE A 113 4.94 -3.41 2.85
N GLU A 114 5.06 -3.55 4.17
CA GLU A 114 3.95 -3.95 5.02
C GLU A 114 3.76 -2.93 6.14
N ILE A 115 2.51 -2.58 6.39
CA ILE A 115 2.11 -1.73 7.52
C ILE A 115 1.17 -2.58 8.35
N ILE A 116 1.57 -2.84 9.59
CA ILE A 116 0.95 -3.82 10.47
C ILE A 116 0.46 -3.11 11.72
N SER A 117 -0.80 -3.33 12.08
CA SER A 117 -1.35 -2.92 13.37
C SER A 117 -1.76 -4.15 14.18
N ASN A 118 -1.09 -4.33 15.31
CA ASN A 118 -1.37 -5.39 16.27
C ASN A 118 -1.91 -4.73 17.55
N GLY A 119 -3.23 -4.71 17.69
CA GLY A 119 -3.90 -4.06 18.81
C GLY A 119 -3.62 -2.56 18.94
N GLY A 120 -3.43 -1.87 17.81
CA GLY A 120 -3.18 -0.43 17.75
C GLY A 120 -1.69 -0.06 17.69
N ASN A 121 -0.78 -1.00 17.94
CA ASN A 121 0.65 -0.78 17.76
C ASN A 121 1.02 -0.96 16.29
N ILE A 122 1.52 0.13 15.69
CA ILE A 122 1.84 0.17 14.25
C ILE A 122 3.33 -0.09 14.05
N GLN A 123 3.65 -1.01 13.14
CA GLN A 123 5.02 -1.33 12.73
C GLN A 123 5.10 -1.40 11.20
N PHE A 124 6.22 -0.91 10.66
CA PHE A 124 6.55 -1.01 9.25
C PHE A 124 7.54 -2.14 9.03
N TYR A 125 7.30 -2.94 7.98
CA TYR A 125 8.20 -4.01 7.57
C TYR A 125 8.53 -3.92 6.08
N ILE A 126 9.74 -4.33 5.75
CA ILE A 126 10.21 -4.51 4.38
C ILE A 126 10.72 -5.93 4.25
N ARG A 127 10.14 -6.71 3.34
CA ARG A 127 10.61 -8.04 2.99
C ARG A 127 11.35 -8.01 1.67
N THR A 128 12.55 -8.55 1.68
CA THR A 128 13.44 -8.63 0.52
C THR A 128 14.13 -9.99 0.48
N ILE A 129 14.71 -10.35 -0.67
CA ILE A 129 15.65 -11.47 -0.71
C ILE A 129 16.99 -11.04 -0.14
N LYS A 130 17.72 -11.95 0.53
CA LYS A 130 19.04 -11.66 1.12
C LYS A 130 20.00 -10.94 0.18
N LYS A 131 19.99 -11.33 -1.10
CA LYS A 131 20.82 -10.73 -2.16
C LYS A 131 20.64 -9.20 -2.28
N TYR A 132 19.45 -8.67 -2.01
CA TYR A 132 19.14 -7.25 -2.13
C TYR A 132 19.02 -6.53 -0.79
N ARG A 133 19.37 -7.18 0.33
CA ARG A 133 19.35 -6.55 1.64
C ARG A 133 20.24 -5.31 1.70
N ASP A 134 21.51 -5.44 1.34
CA ASP A 134 22.46 -4.32 1.36
C ASP A 134 22.00 -3.16 0.46
N LEU A 135 21.36 -3.46 -0.67
CA LEU A 135 20.78 -2.45 -1.56
C LEU A 135 19.63 -1.72 -0.90
N VAL A 136 18.72 -2.46 -0.24
CA VAL A 136 17.58 -1.89 0.48
C VAL A 136 18.07 -1.03 1.63
N GLU A 137 18.96 -1.55 2.49
CA GLU A 137 19.52 -0.80 3.62
C GLU A 137 20.24 0.46 3.16
N ALA A 138 21.13 0.37 2.16
CA ALA A 138 21.85 1.54 1.64
C ALA A 138 20.92 2.59 1.01
N ALA A 139 19.94 2.16 0.20
CA ALA A 139 18.97 3.07 -0.40
C ALA A 139 18.09 3.73 0.66
N PHE A 140 17.79 3.01 1.74
CA PHE A 140 16.96 3.48 2.84
C PHE A 140 17.71 4.50 3.71
N TYR A 141 18.92 4.16 4.19
CA TYR A 141 19.75 5.07 4.98
C TYR A 141 20.13 6.36 4.23
N ALA A 142 20.21 6.30 2.89
CA ALA A 142 20.44 7.50 2.07
C ALA A 142 19.29 8.53 2.15
N GLN A 143 18.06 8.07 2.42
CA GLN A 143 16.87 8.95 2.53
C GLN A 143 16.45 9.15 3.99
N TYR A 144 16.70 8.15 4.84
CA TYR A 144 16.35 8.12 6.27
C TYR A 144 17.57 7.71 7.11
N PRO A 145 18.53 8.62 7.35
CA PRO A 145 19.77 8.30 8.06
C PRO A 145 19.56 7.83 9.51
N GLU A 146 18.50 8.32 10.16
CA GLU A 146 18.19 8.01 11.57
C GLU A 146 17.31 6.76 11.74
N ALA A 147 16.98 6.07 10.64
CA ALA A 147 16.16 4.88 10.69
C ALA A 147 16.87 3.72 11.40
N GLN A 148 16.09 2.87 12.03
CA GLN A 148 16.57 1.62 12.64
C GLN A 148 15.98 0.46 11.85
N ILE A 149 16.88 -0.34 11.25
CA ILE A 149 16.52 -1.52 10.49
C ILE A 149 16.98 -2.74 11.28
N VAL A 150 16.03 -3.59 11.69
CA VAL A 150 16.28 -4.79 12.48
C VAL A 150 15.68 -6.00 11.75
N GLU A 151 16.45 -7.07 11.61
CA GLU A 151 15.94 -8.34 11.09
C GLU A 151 15.06 -9.02 12.15
N VAL A 152 13.88 -9.47 11.74
CA VAL A 152 12.90 -10.10 12.63
C VAL A 152 12.33 -11.37 12.02
N ASP A 153 11.81 -12.23 12.88
CA ASP A 153 11.02 -13.39 12.45
C ASP A 153 9.68 -12.96 11.84
N ASP A 154 9.11 -13.83 11.00
CA ASP A 154 7.88 -13.52 10.28
C ASP A 154 6.66 -13.46 11.21
N TYR A 155 6.05 -12.29 11.33
CA TYR A 155 4.92 -12.05 12.23
C TYR A 155 3.63 -12.79 11.79
N VAL A 156 3.58 -13.30 10.56
CA VAL A 156 2.37 -13.90 10.01
C VAL A 156 1.97 -15.21 10.69
N ASP A 157 2.89 -15.86 11.40
CA ASP A 157 2.64 -17.12 12.10
C ASP A 157 1.79 -16.99 13.36
N VAL A 158 1.56 -15.75 13.83
CA VAL A 158 0.67 -15.46 14.96
C VAL A 158 -0.79 -15.81 14.65
N LEU A 159 -1.20 -15.77 13.38
CA LEU A 159 -2.57 -16.05 12.95
C LEU A 159 -2.74 -17.45 12.36
N PRO A 160 -3.93 -18.07 12.44
CA PRO A 160 -4.19 -19.36 11.82
C PRO A 160 -4.20 -19.30 10.29
N ASN A 161 -3.91 -20.44 9.64
CA ASN A 161 -3.95 -20.60 8.18
C ASN A 161 -5.34 -21.02 7.67
N ASP A 162 -6.05 -21.81 8.48
CA ASP A 162 -7.30 -22.44 8.10
C ASP A 162 -8.48 -21.67 8.67
N PHE A 163 -9.45 -21.42 7.79
CA PHE A 163 -10.73 -20.80 8.10
C PHE A 163 -11.86 -21.72 7.61
N PRO A 164 -12.96 -21.88 8.38
CA PRO A 164 -13.24 -21.23 9.66
C PRO A 164 -12.32 -21.74 10.77
N ASN A 165 -12.01 -20.86 11.73
CA ASN A 165 -11.22 -21.17 12.91
C ASN A 165 -12.11 -21.05 14.16
N ASP A 166 -11.78 -21.71 15.26
CA ASP A 166 -12.59 -21.65 16.49
C ASP A 166 -12.41 -20.31 17.24
N GLU A 167 -11.25 -19.67 17.12
CA GLU A 167 -10.91 -18.46 17.86
C GLU A 167 -11.04 -17.18 17.03
N TYR A 168 -10.70 -17.25 15.74
CA TYR A 168 -10.54 -16.08 14.87
C TYR A 168 -11.50 -16.06 13.68
N ASP A 169 -11.95 -14.86 13.34
CA ASP A 169 -12.62 -14.58 12.06
C ASP A 169 -11.81 -13.56 11.25
N LEU A 170 -11.96 -13.62 9.92
CA LEU A 170 -11.15 -12.88 8.96
C LEU A 170 -11.99 -12.12 7.95
N PHE A 171 -11.69 -10.83 7.85
CA PHE A 171 -12.08 -9.98 6.73
C PHE A 171 -10.83 -9.56 5.97
N GLY A 172 -10.99 -9.29 4.69
CA GLY A 172 -9.92 -8.67 3.93
C GLY A 172 -10.27 -8.61 2.45
N SER A 173 -9.36 -8.02 1.68
CA SER A 173 -9.50 -7.94 0.24
C SER A 173 -8.15 -7.69 -0.39
N GLU A 174 -8.07 -8.00 -1.67
CA GLU A 174 -7.09 -7.41 -2.56
C GLU A 174 -7.68 -6.10 -3.12
N ILE A 175 -6.84 -5.10 -3.32
CA ILE A 175 -7.24 -3.81 -3.89
C ILE A 175 -7.00 -3.86 -5.39
N SER A 176 -7.90 -3.27 -6.16
CA SER A 176 -7.78 -3.11 -7.61
C SER A 176 -8.05 -1.66 -8.03
N MET A 177 -7.43 -1.23 -9.13
CA MET A 177 -7.79 0.03 -9.78
C MET A 177 -9.12 -0.11 -10.52
N SER A 178 -9.90 0.98 -10.57
CA SER A 178 -11.17 0.98 -11.32
C SER A 178 -11.00 1.24 -12.81
N LYS A 179 -9.93 1.94 -13.21
CA LYS A 179 -9.55 2.17 -14.61
C LYS A 179 -8.16 1.63 -14.89
N GLU A 180 -7.77 1.65 -16.16
CA GLU A 180 -6.47 1.18 -16.66
C GLU A 180 -5.28 1.85 -15.94
N GLY A 181 -4.18 1.11 -15.79
CA GLY A 181 -3.07 1.48 -14.92
C GLY A 181 -2.27 2.73 -15.33
N TYR A 182 -2.43 3.23 -16.56
CA TYR A 182 -1.81 4.48 -16.99
C TYR A 182 -2.57 5.73 -16.51
N PHE A 183 -3.81 5.59 -16.02
CA PHE A 183 -4.49 6.70 -15.34
C PHE A 183 -3.90 6.90 -13.94
N PRO A 184 -3.56 8.14 -13.55
CA PRO A 184 -2.92 8.42 -12.28
C PRO A 184 -3.89 8.39 -11.10
N LEU A 185 -3.37 7.99 -9.94
CA LEU A 185 -3.91 8.20 -8.61
C LEU A 185 -3.38 9.52 -8.05
N LYS A 186 -3.95 9.95 -6.94
CA LYS A 186 -3.50 11.17 -6.25
C LYS A 186 -2.13 10.93 -5.62
N THR A 187 -1.15 11.77 -5.95
CA THR A 187 0.22 11.72 -5.40
C THR A 187 0.37 12.69 -4.23
N TYR A 188 1.42 12.52 -3.42
CA TYR A 188 1.75 13.38 -2.28
C TYR A 188 1.87 14.86 -2.66
N GLU A 189 2.36 15.17 -3.87
CA GLU A 189 2.44 16.52 -4.42
C GLU A 189 1.06 17.22 -4.44
N ALA A 190 -0.03 16.47 -4.64
CA ALA A 190 -1.39 17.00 -4.61
C ALA A 190 -1.96 17.21 -3.19
N PHE A 191 -1.25 16.76 -2.15
CA PHE A 191 -1.55 17.03 -0.74
C PHE A 191 -0.72 18.21 -0.19
N GLU A 192 0.33 18.61 -0.91
CA GLU A 192 1.09 19.83 -0.64
C GLU A 192 0.30 21.04 -1.16
N HIS A 193 -0.21 21.87 -0.25
CA HIS A 193 -0.91 23.09 -0.67
C HIS A 193 0.08 24.12 -1.19
N GLN A 194 0.08 24.36 -2.51
CA GLN A 194 0.86 25.43 -3.12
C GLN A 194 0.23 26.80 -2.79
N GLY A 195 0.90 27.64 -1.99
CA GLY A 195 0.64 29.09 -2.00
C GLY A 195 0.25 29.79 -0.69
N GLU A 196 0.13 29.11 0.45
CA GLU A 196 -0.18 29.76 1.74
C GLU A 196 0.90 29.49 2.79
N LYS A 197 1.41 30.57 3.41
CA LYS A 197 2.56 30.58 4.32
C LYS A 197 2.41 29.76 5.61
N ASP A 198 1.23 29.20 5.87
CA ASP A 198 0.87 28.54 7.14
C ASP A 198 0.31 27.11 6.98
N LEU A 199 0.35 26.53 5.77
CA LEU A 199 -0.22 25.20 5.56
C LEU A 199 0.76 24.09 5.97
N ARG A 200 0.52 23.55 7.17
CA ARG A 200 1.07 22.25 7.58
C ARG A 200 0.73 21.22 6.53
N PHE A 201 1.73 20.57 5.96
CA PHE A 201 1.58 19.45 5.04
C PHE A 201 0.66 18.41 5.67
N LYS A 202 -0.49 18.16 5.03
CA LYS A 202 -1.44 17.13 5.47
C LYS A 202 -1.01 15.81 4.86
N ASP A 203 -0.21 15.10 5.61
CA ASP A 203 0.38 13.86 5.18
C ASP A 203 -0.72 12.80 4.84
N PRO A 204 -0.70 12.23 3.61
CA PRO A 204 -1.68 11.25 3.18
C PRO A 204 -1.64 9.93 3.95
N ILE A 205 -0.57 9.58 4.68
CA ILE A 205 -0.56 8.33 5.45
C ILE A 205 -1.30 8.44 6.79
N LEU A 206 -1.54 9.66 7.29
CA LEU A 206 -2.08 9.86 8.63
C LEU A 206 -3.47 9.26 8.84
N PRO A 207 -4.45 9.42 7.92
CA PRO A 207 -5.75 8.80 8.11
C PRO A 207 -5.66 7.26 8.19
N MET A 208 -4.71 6.66 7.46
CA MET A 208 -4.44 5.23 7.54
C MET A 208 -3.86 4.85 8.90
N ILE A 209 -2.83 5.55 9.37
CA ILE A 209 -2.20 5.31 10.69
C ILE A 209 -3.22 5.51 11.82
N GLU A 210 -4.05 6.54 11.78
CA GLU A 210 -5.07 6.80 12.81
C GLU A 210 -6.13 5.69 12.88
N ILE A 211 -6.60 5.21 11.71
CA ILE A 211 -7.53 4.08 11.65
C ILE A 211 -6.88 2.82 12.21
N MET A 212 -5.63 2.56 11.83
CA MET A 212 -4.86 1.42 12.29
C MET A 212 -4.55 1.49 13.79
N GLY A 213 -4.34 2.69 14.36
CA GLY A 213 -4.11 2.91 15.78
C GLY A 213 -5.35 2.72 16.66
N LYS A 214 -6.55 2.73 16.06
CA LYS A 214 -7.83 2.49 16.77
C LYS A 214 -8.16 1.01 16.98
N MET A 215 -7.32 0.10 16.47
CA MET A 215 -7.50 -1.33 16.67
C MET A 215 -7.31 -1.68 18.15
N LYS A 216 -8.16 -2.56 18.68
CA LYS A 216 -8.13 -3.00 20.07
C LYS A 216 -7.19 -4.20 20.24
N PRO A 217 -6.63 -4.44 21.43
CA PRO A 217 -5.86 -5.65 21.71
C PRO A 217 -6.64 -6.92 21.30
N GLY A 218 -6.03 -7.77 20.46
CA GLY A 218 -6.67 -8.94 19.87
C GLY A 218 -7.29 -8.72 18.47
N GLU A 219 -7.28 -7.48 17.97
CA GLU A 219 -7.52 -7.14 16.57
C GLU A 219 -6.19 -6.95 15.83
N TYR A 220 -6.08 -7.59 14.67
CA TYR A 220 -4.93 -7.53 13.77
C TYR A 220 -5.40 -6.91 12.46
N TYR A 221 -4.75 -5.82 12.03
CA TYR A 221 -5.05 -5.16 10.77
C TYR A 221 -3.77 -4.93 9.99
N TRP A 222 -3.66 -5.61 8.86
CA TRP A 222 -2.42 -5.76 8.12
C TRP A 222 -2.60 -5.31 6.68
N ILE A 223 -1.74 -4.41 6.22
CA ILE A 223 -1.67 -3.95 4.84
C ILE A 223 -0.35 -4.43 4.24
N GLN A 224 -0.43 -5.01 3.04
CA GLN A 224 0.71 -5.54 2.30
C GLN A 224 0.73 -4.96 0.90
N LEU A 225 1.81 -4.27 0.55
CA LEU A 225 2.10 -3.73 -0.77
C LEU A 225 3.24 -4.54 -1.40
N LEU A 226 2.92 -5.35 -2.40
CA LEU A 226 3.91 -6.11 -3.16
C LEU A 226 4.27 -5.34 -4.42
N ILE A 227 5.57 -5.21 -4.71
CA ILE A 227 6.05 -4.52 -5.90
C ILE A 227 7.09 -5.32 -6.69
N ILE A 228 7.01 -5.23 -8.02
CA ILE A 228 7.96 -5.78 -8.99
C ILE A 228 8.38 -4.69 -9.96
N SER A 229 9.68 -4.52 -10.16
CA SER A 229 10.20 -3.69 -11.24
C SER A 229 9.90 -4.38 -12.57
N PRO A 230 9.26 -3.70 -13.55
CA PRO A 230 8.99 -4.30 -14.84
C PRO A 230 10.28 -4.50 -15.66
N ASP A 231 10.29 -5.52 -16.52
CA ASP A 231 11.41 -5.81 -17.43
C ASP A 231 11.67 -4.68 -18.44
N SER A 232 10.63 -3.96 -18.80
CA SER A 232 10.65 -2.78 -19.64
C SER A 232 9.53 -1.86 -19.18
N GLN A 233 9.73 -0.55 -19.30
CA GLN A 233 8.68 0.44 -19.03
C GLN A 233 7.66 0.50 -20.20
N ASP A 234 7.32 -0.66 -20.77
CA ASP A 234 6.46 -0.79 -21.96
C ASP A 234 5.03 -0.35 -21.69
N TRP A 235 4.60 -0.39 -20.43
CA TRP A 235 3.30 0.15 -20.02
C TRP A 235 3.12 1.64 -20.36
N ARG A 236 4.22 2.41 -20.40
CA ARG A 236 4.18 3.81 -20.83
C ARG A 236 3.66 3.95 -22.26
N LYS A 237 3.85 2.93 -23.12
CA LYS A 237 3.33 2.93 -24.49
C LYS A 237 1.81 2.96 -24.52
N GLU A 238 1.12 2.40 -23.54
CA GLU A 238 -0.34 2.43 -23.47
C GLU A 238 -0.84 3.84 -23.12
N GLY A 239 -0.21 4.48 -22.13
CA GLY A 239 -0.48 5.89 -21.79
C GLY A 239 -0.16 6.84 -22.96
N LEU A 240 0.97 6.65 -23.64
CA LEU A 240 1.34 7.45 -24.83
C LEU A 240 0.39 7.22 -26.00
N LYS A 241 -0.12 6.00 -26.21
CA LYS A 241 -1.15 5.72 -27.21
C LYS A 241 -2.46 6.40 -26.87
N PHE A 242 -2.87 6.39 -25.60
CA PHE A 242 -4.05 7.11 -25.13
C PHE A 242 -3.90 8.61 -25.43
N ILE A 243 -2.75 9.21 -25.07
CA ILE A 243 -2.43 10.60 -25.36
C ILE A 243 -2.52 10.89 -26.87
N ALA A 244 -1.86 10.08 -27.71
CA ALA A 244 -1.85 10.25 -29.17
C ALA A 244 -3.26 10.13 -29.78
N LYS A 245 -4.07 9.20 -29.28
CA LYS A 245 -5.47 9.01 -29.69
C LYS A 245 -6.31 10.23 -29.35
N THR A 246 -6.15 10.80 -28.16
CA THR A 246 -6.88 12.01 -27.73
C THR A 246 -6.48 13.24 -28.55
N TYR A 247 -5.20 13.37 -28.92
CA TYR A 247 -4.75 14.41 -29.87
C TYR A 247 -5.16 14.15 -31.33
N GLY A 248 -5.80 13.02 -31.63
CA GLY A 248 -6.29 12.69 -32.97
C GLY A 248 -5.20 12.29 -33.97
N LYS A 249 -4.03 11.83 -33.49
CA LYS A 249 -3.06 11.13 -34.34
C LYS A 249 -3.56 9.71 -34.56
N GLU A 250 -4.08 9.43 -35.76
CA GLU A 250 -4.51 8.08 -36.13
C GLU A 250 -3.33 7.11 -36.02
N GLU A 251 -3.61 5.92 -35.49
CA GLU A 251 -2.61 4.85 -35.40
C GLU A 251 -2.00 4.58 -36.79
N PRO A 252 -0.68 4.38 -36.91
CA PRO A 252 -0.18 3.60 -38.02
C PRO A 252 -0.77 2.19 -37.86
N LYS A 253 -1.86 1.92 -38.59
CA LYS A 253 -2.50 0.60 -38.65
C LYS A 253 -1.40 -0.44 -38.80
N LYS A 254 -1.28 -1.34 -37.82
CA LYS A 254 -0.35 -2.47 -37.89
C LYS A 254 -0.62 -3.21 -39.20
N LYS A 255 0.29 -3.08 -40.17
CA LYS A 255 0.32 -3.97 -41.33
C LYS A 255 0.50 -5.39 -40.79
N SER A 256 -0.35 -6.28 -41.30
CA SER A 256 -0.40 -7.69 -40.96
C SER A 256 0.98 -8.35 -41.03
N MET A 257 1.20 -9.29 -40.10
CA MET A 257 2.44 -10.05 -39.92
C MET A 257 2.94 -10.71 -41.20
N ILE A 258 4.24 -10.54 -41.44
CA ILE A 258 5.28 -11.39 -42.05
C ILE A 258 6.19 -10.45 -42.87
N ASP A 259 7.13 -9.80 -42.18
CA ASP A 259 8.49 -9.59 -42.68
C ASP A 259 9.36 -9.04 -41.54
N ASP A 260 10.63 -9.38 -41.62
CA ASP A 260 11.53 -9.65 -40.52
C ASP A 260 12.19 -8.43 -39.86
N SER A 261 12.70 -8.71 -38.66
CA SER A 261 14.00 -8.26 -38.15
C SER A 261 14.22 -6.78 -37.81
N ILE A 262 14.33 -6.55 -36.49
CA ILE A 262 15.42 -5.81 -35.82
C ILE A 262 15.85 -4.49 -36.50
N GLY A 263 15.43 -3.35 -35.90
CA GLY A 263 16.18 -2.09 -36.02
C GLY A 263 15.42 -0.84 -36.41
N TRP A 264 14.20 -0.60 -35.93
CA TRP A 264 13.45 0.61 -36.30
C TRP A 264 12.72 1.28 -35.12
N ILE A 265 13.41 2.15 -34.39
CA ILE A 265 12.76 3.40 -34.01
C ILE A 265 12.93 4.29 -35.25
N PRO A 266 11.85 4.67 -35.97
CA PRO A 266 11.97 5.59 -37.08
C PRO A 266 12.67 6.86 -36.59
N LYS A 267 13.74 7.29 -37.27
CA LYS A 267 14.46 8.51 -36.91
C LYS A 267 13.53 9.73 -36.88
N GLU A 268 12.44 9.73 -37.66
CA GLU A 268 11.36 10.72 -37.57
C GLU A 268 10.69 10.79 -36.20
N VAL A 269 10.47 9.67 -35.50
CA VAL A 269 9.81 9.66 -34.18
C VAL A 269 10.75 10.24 -33.13
N MET A 270 12.06 9.98 -33.24
CA MET A 270 13.06 10.53 -32.34
C MET A 270 13.33 12.02 -32.64
N SER A 271 13.37 12.41 -33.93
CA SER A 271 13.57 13.82 -34.31
C SER A 271 12.36 14.69 -34.03
N GLN A 272 11.12 14.19 -34.13
CA GLN A 272 9.92 14.97 -33.76
C GLN A 272 9.77 15.13 -32.26
N VAL A 273 10.10 14.10 -31.46
CA VAL A 273 10.10 14.22 -29.99
C VAL A 273 11.21 15.16 -29.51
N THR A 274 12.36 15.16 -30.18
CA THR A 274 13.48 16.08 -29.87
C THR A 274 13.23 17.50 -30.41
N GLY A 275 12.61 17.65 -31.58
CA GLY A 275 12.26 18.94 -32.20
C GLY A 275 11.05 19.62 -31.54
N ALA A 276 10.18 18.85 -30.88
CA ALA A 276 9.17 19.38 -29.97
C ALA A 276 9.77 19.91 -28.65
N MET A 277 10.98 19.44 -28.28
CA MET A 277 11.73 19.89 -27.10
C MET A 277 12.65 21.07 -27.40
N PHE A 278 13.14 21.21 -28.63
CA PHE A 278 13.98 22.31 -29.10
C PHE A 278 13.49 22.80 -30.45
N GLY A 279 12.75 23.91 -30.44
CA GLY A 279 12.06 24.41 -31.62
C GLY A 279 13.00 24.77 -32.76
N GLU A 280 12.75 24.16 -33.92
CA GLU A 280 13.06 24.75 -35.23
C GLU A 280 12.00 24.30 -36.25
N GLY A 281 11.63 25.24 -37.13
CA GLY A 281 10.37 25.26 -37.87
C GLY A 281 10.27 24.34 -39.09
N GLY A 282 9.01 24.06 -39.45
CA GLY A 282 8.59 23.43 -40.70
C GLY A 282 7.06 23.47 -40.79
N ASP A 283 6.54 23.98 -41.90
CA ASP A 283 5.14 24.40 -42.16
C ASP A 283 4.09 23.27 -42.23
N GLU A 284 3.82 22.60 -41.10
CA GLU A 284 2.62 21.76 -40.90
C GLU A 284 1.86 22.08 -39.60
N LYS A 285 2.08 23.26 -39.01
CA LYS A 285 1.52 23.61 -37.69
C LYS A 285 0.05 24.01 -37.68
N ALA A 286 -0.57 24.35 -38.80
CA ALA A 286 -1.96 24.82 -38.76
C ALA A 286 -2.95 23.73 -38.31
N ALA A 287 -2.85 22.51 -38.84
CA ALA A 287 -3.82 21.45 -38.55
C ALA A 287 -3.65 20.80 -37.16
N ASP A 288 -2.41 20.71 -36.66
CA ASP A 288 -2.11 20.20 -35.31
C ASP A 288 -2.38 21.27 -34.22
N ASP A 289 -2.14 22.57 -34.49
CA ASP A 289 -2.51 23.65 -33.54
C ASP A 289 -4.03 23.78 -33.38
N PHE A 290 -4.81 23.70 -34.46
CA PHE A 290 -6.29 23.82 -34.39
C PHE A 290 -6.96 22.70 -33.58
N ARG A 291 -6.28 21.57 -33.33
CA ARG A 291 -6.79 20.48 -32.49
C ARG A 291 -6.42 20.64 -31.02
N MET A 292 -5.26 21.25 -30.70
CA MET A 292 -4.96 21.65 -29.33
C MET A 292 -6.00 22.65 -28.77
N PHE A 293 -6.57 23.50 -29.64
CA PHE A 293 -7.64 24.43 -29.27
C PHE A 293 -9.03 23.79 -29.09
N LYS A 294 -9.19 22.49 -29.37
CA LYS A 294 -10.46 21.75 -29.17
C LYS A 294 -10.48 20.88 -27.93
N ILE A 295 -9.36 20.77 -27.21
CA ILE A 295 -9.28 19.98 -25.99
C ILE A 295 -9.93 20.77 -24.87
N THR A 296 -10.89 20.16 -24.18
CA THR A 296 -11.51 20.77 -23.01
C THR A 296 -10.47 20.94 -21.88
N PRO A 297 -10.61 21.93 -20.98
CA PRO A 297 -9.68 22.09 -19.86
C PRO A 297 -9.50 20.79 -19.05
N ASP A 298 -10.58 20.07 -18.78
CA ASP A 298 -10.56 18.80 -18.04
C ASP A 298 -9.77 17.69 -18.79
N GLU A 299 -9.89 17.62 -20.11
CA GLU A 299 -9.12 16.67 -20.92
C GLU A 299 -7.64 17.03 -20.95
N ARG A 300 -7.30 18.33 -20.93
CA ARG A 300 -5.92 18.78 -20.85
C ARG A 300 -5.29 18.37 -19.52
N ASP A 301 -5.97 18.63 -18.41
CA ASP A 301 -5.50 18.26 -17.08
C ASP A 301 -5.30 16.74 -16.95
N LEU A 302 -6.22 15.95 -17.54
CA LEU A 302 -6.06 14.50 -17.62
C LEU A 302 -4.82 14.09 -18.43
N LEU A 303 -4.58 14.71 -19.59
CA LEU A 303 -3.44 14.40 -20.45
C LEU A 303 -2.11 14.75 -19.77
N ASP A 304 -2.04 15.91 -19.13
CA ASP A 304 -0.87 16.34 -18.38
C ASP A 304 -0.61 15.39 -17.20
N ALA A 305 -1.64 15.00 -16.45
CA ALA A 305 -1.49 14.04 -15.35
C ALA A 305 -1.03 12.64 -15.82
N VAL A 306 -1.53 12.15 -16.97
CA VAL A 306 -1.06 10.88 -17.57
C VAL A 306 0.39 11.00 -18.04
N LYS A 307 0.76 12.15 -18.61
CA LYS A 307 2.14 12.43 -19.07
C LYS A 307 3.11 12.43 -17.89
N ASP A 308 2.75 13.07 -16.79
CA ASP A 308 3.57 13.12 -15.57
C ASP A 308 3.76 11.74 -14.95
N LYS A 309 2.68 10.94 -14.89
CA LYS A 309 2.77 9.53 -14.46
C LYS A 309 3.70 8.72 -15.37
N CYS A 310 3.61 8.89 -16.68
CA CYS A 310 4.47 8.18 -17.65
C CYS A 310 5.95 8.62 -17.58
N ALA A 311 6.25 9.81 -17.04
CA ALA A 311 7.63 10.25 -16.84
C ALA A 311 8.31 9.48 -15.69
N LYS A 312 7.56 9.20 -14.62
CA LYS A 312 8.02 8.50 -13.41
C LYS A 312 8.21 6.99 -13.63
N ILE A 313 9.03 6.34 -12.81
CA ILE A 313 9.27 4.89 -12.90
C ILE A 313 8.00 4.15 -12.46
N GLY A 314 7.50 3.23 -13.29
CA GLY A 314 6.35 2.39 -12.97
C GLY A 314 6.76 1.04 -12.41
N TRP A 315 5.96 0.55 -11.46
CA TRP A 315 6.11 -0.70 -10.73
C TRP A 315 4.83 -1.52 -10.83
N TYR A 316 4.96 -2.81 -11.16
CA TYR A 316 3.83 -3.73 -11.01
C TYR A 316 3.57 -3.92 -9.53
N SER A 317 2.36 -3.59 -9.11
CA SER A 317 1.99 -3.45 -7.71
C SER A 317 0.73 -4.24 -7.41
N LYS A 318 0.64 -4.73 -6.17
CA LYS A 318 -0.55 -5.38 -5.62
C LYS A 318 -0.67 -5.02 -4.15
N ILE A 319 -1.86 -4.55 -3.76
CA ILE A 319 -2.15 -4.23 -2.37
C ILE A 319 -3.12 -5.26 -1.82
N ARG A 320 -2.83 -5.77 -0.63
CA ARG A 320 -3.70 -6.67 0.13
C ARG A 320 -3.94 -6.11 1.51
N VAL A 321 -5.15 -6.34 2.00
CA VAL A 321 -5.53 -6.02 3.37
C VAL A 321 -6.12 -7.25 4.02
N VAL A 322 -5.65 -7.54 5.22
CA VAL A 322 -6.16 -8.60 6.09
C VAL A 322 -6.50 -7.99 7.45
N TYR A 323 -7.72 -8.20 7.89
CA TYR A 323 -8.19 -7.96 9.23
C TYR A 323 -8.58 -9.28 9.87
N CYS A 324 -7.95 -9.61 10.98
CA CYS A 324 -8.25 -10.80 11.74
C CYS A 324 -8.51 -10.40 13.18
N ALA A 325 -9.57 -10.92 13.79
CA ALA A 325 -9.85 -10.66 15.19
C ALA A 325 -10.50 -11.88 15.82
N LYS A 326 -10.42 -11.96 17.15
CA LYS A 326 -11.19 -12.95 17.90
C LYS A 326 -12.68 -12.73 17.66
N HIS A 327 -13.47 -13.80 17.64
CA HIS A 327 -14.92 -13.73 17.37
C HIS A 327 -15.65 -12.66 18.21
N GLU A 328 -15.27 -12.52 19.49
CA GLU A 328 -15.87 -11.54 20.41
C GLU A 328 -15.61 -10.08 20.03
N LEU A 329 -14.49 -9.81 19.36
CA LEU A 329 -14.03 -8.47 18.98
C LEU A 329 -14.21 -8.17 17.49
N TYR A 330 -14.64 -9.16 16.71
CA TYR A 330 -14.67 -9.07 15.26
C TYR A 330 -15.73 -8.08 14.77
N ARG A 331 -15.29 -7.06 14.04
CA ARG A 331 -16.14 -5.95 13.56
C ARG A 331 -16.01 -5.73 12.05
N LYS A 332 -16.43 -6.72 11.26
CA LYS A 332 -16.38 -6.69 9.79
C LYS A 332 -16.92 -5.40 9.18
N GLY A 333 -18.15 -5.01 9.51
CA GLY A 333 -18.83 -3.88 8.87
C GLY A 333 -18.10 -2.55 9.08
N THR A 334 -17.62 -2.30 10.30
CA THR A 334 -16.88 -1.07 10.63
C THR A 334 -15.52 -1.07 9.95
N VAL A 335 -14.77 -2.18 10.03
CA VAL A 335 -13.42 -2.25 9.43
C VAL A 335 -13.49 -2.18 7.91
N ALA A 336 -14.47 -2.81 7.27
CA ALA A 336 -14.67 -2.70 5.82
C ALA A 336 -14.93 -1.26 5.37
N ALA A 337 -15.71 -0.48 6.14
CA ALA A 337 -15.93 0.94 5.87
C ALA A 337 -14.66 1.77 6.09
N MET A 338 -13.90 1.47 7.15
CA MET A 338 -12.61 2.11 7.43
C MET A 338 -11.60 1.85 6.30
N THR A 339 -11.46 0.60 5.84
CA THR A 339 -10.57 0.24 4.73
C THR A 339 -10.95 0.96 3.45
N LYS A 340 -12.25 1.08 3.13
CA LYS A 340 -12.70 1.89 1.98
C LYS A 340 -12.31 3.36 2.15
N GLY A 341 -12.48 3.93 3.34
CA GLY A 341 -12.06 5.29 3.66
C GLY A 341 -10.57 5.54 3.44
N ILE A 342 -9.71 4.61 3.87
CA ILE A 342 -8.24 4.67 3.66
C ILE A 342 -7.88 4.76 2.18
N PHE A 343 -8.53 4.00 1.30
CA PHE A 343 -8.16 3.99 -0.11
C PHE A 343 -8.83 5.08 -0.93
N ASN A 344 -9.99 5.59 -0.51
CA ASN A 344 -10.72 6.65 -1.21
C ASN A 344 -9.97 7.99 -1.26
N GLN A 345 -9.11 8.29 -0.28
CA GLN A 345 -8.31 9.53 -0.30
C GLN A 345 -7.30 9.60 -1.44
N PHE A 346 -6.91 8.45 -2.02
CA PHE A 346 -6.00 8.40 -3.16
C PHE A 346 -6.72 8.56 -4.50
N ASP A 347 -8.03 8.82 -4.49
CA ASP A 347 -8.80 9.12 -5.70
C ASP A 347 -8.36 10.47 -6.28
N SER A 348 -7.91 10.45 -7.54
CA SER A 348 -7.51 11.65 -8.30
C SER A 348 -8.66 12.27 -9.08
N GLY A 349 -9.84 11.64 -9.09
CA GLY A 349 -10.91 11.89 -10.06
C GLY A 349 -10.71 11.15 -11.39
N PHE A 350 -9.46 10.80 -11.72
CA PHE A 350 -9.13 10.04 -12.93
C PHE A 350 -9.14 8.53 -12.66
N ASN A 351 -8.54 8.08 -11.56
CA ASN A 351 -8.54 6.68 -11.14
C ASN A 351 -8.72 6.56 -9.62
N LYS A 352 -9.22 5.40 -9.19
CA LYS A 352 -9.52 5.12 -7.78
C LYS A 352 -9.15 3.69 -7.42
N LEU A 353 -8.79 3.49 -6.17
CA LEU A 353 -8.54 2.20 -5.55
C LEU A 353 -9.81 1.68 -4.88
N GLY A 354 -10.10 0.39 -5.05
CA GLY A 354 -11.28 -0.23 -4.45
C GLY A 354 -11.06 -1.69 -4.07
N LEU A 355 -11.89 -2.19 -3.16
CA LEU A 355 -11.91 -3.60 -2.77
C LEU A 355 -12.42 -4.45 -3.93
N THR A 356 -11.70 -5.52 -4.28
CA THR A 356 -12.13 -6.43 -5.35
C THR A 356 -13.15 -7.46 -4.83
N ASP A 357 -14.30 -7.51 -5.48
CA ASP A 357 -15.41 -8.42 -5.14
C ASP A 357 -15.03 -9.91 -5.19
N THR A 358 -14.14 -10.28 -6.13
CA THR A 358 -13.67 -11.66 -6.30
C THR A 358 -12.90 -12.15 -5.08
N SER A 359 -12.05 -11.30 -4.50
CA SER A 359 -11.16 -11.65 -3.38
C SER A 359 -11.75 -11.32 -2.02
N THR A 360 -12.80 -10.48 -1.94
CA THR A 360 -13.45 -10.12 -0.68
C THR A 360 -14.37 -11.26 -0.19
N PRO A 361 -14.23 -11.72 1.07
CA PRO A 361 -15.23 -12.55 1.73
C PRO A 361 -16.51 -11.72 2.01
N LYS A 362 -17.53 -11.90 1.16
CA LYS A 362 -18.84 -11.25 1.27
C LYS A 362 -19.90 -12.22 1.76
N ASP A 363 -20.81 -11.70 2.56
CA ASP A 363 -21.98 -12.37 3.16
C ASP A 363 -23.28 -11.65 2.77
N ASP A 364 -23.29 -10.95 1.63
CA ASP A 364 -24.45 -10.16 1.17
C ASP A 364 -25.66 -11.06 0.86
N TYR A 365 -25.40 -12.32 0.50
CA TYR A 365 -26.41 -13.31 0.16
C TYR A 365 -26.08 -14.67 0.79
N PHE A 366 -27.11 -15.46 1.14
CA PHE A 366 -26.95 -16.74 1.86
C PHE A 366 -26.04 -17.75 1.15
N TRP A 367 -26.00 -17.77 -0.20
CA TRP A 367 -25.13 -18.69 -0.96
C TRP A 367 -23.66 -18.27 -0.93
N GLN A 368 -23.36 -17.02 -0.59
CA GLN A 368 -21.98 -16.54 -0.49
C GLN A 368 -21.30 -17.06 0.78
N GLU A 369 -22.07 -17.39 1.83
CA GLU A 369 -21.56 -18.05 3.04
C GLU A 369 -20.83 -19.36 2.72
N TRP A 370 -21.29 -20.13 1.73
CA TRP A 370 -20.65 -21.38 1.32
C TRP A 370 -19.25 -21.18 0.73
N GLN A 371 -18.94 -19.98 0.22
CA GLN A 371 -17.64 -19.62 -0.33
C GLN A 371 -16.76 -18.85 0.66
N MET A 372 -17.32 -18.38 1.79
CA MET A 372 -16.62 -17.53 2.75
C MET A 372 -15.35 -18.19 3.29
N ALA A 373 -15.47 -19.40 3.85
CA ALA A 373 -14.35 -20.15 4.39
C ALA A 373 -13.22 -20.34 3.38
N SER A 374 -13.58 -20.74 2.15
CA SER A 374 -12.61 -20.94 1.06
C SER A 374 -11.91 -19.63 0.66
N LYS A 375 -12.66 -18.52 0.59
CA LYS A 375 -12.10 -17.19 0.30
C LYS A 375 -11.20 -16.70 1.42
N GLN A 376 -11.58 -16.85 2.68
CA GLN A 376 -10.77 -16.48 3.85
C GLN A 376 -9.46 -17.26 3.87
N LYS A 377 -9.53 -18.60 3.72
CA LYS A 377 -8.35 -19.47 3.63
C LYS A 377 -7.44 -19.09 2.46
N THR A 378 -8.03 -18.83 1.29
CA THR A 378 -7.27 -18.42 0.10
C THR A 378 -6.60 -17.06 0.30
N LEU A 379 -7.30 -16.10 0.91
CA LEU A 379 -6.77 -14.76 1.18
C LEU A 379 -5.63 -14.81 2.20
N MET A 380 -5.81 -15.52 3.31
CA MET A 380 -4.75 -15.71 4.31
C MET A 380 -3.54 -16.42 3.71
N SER A 381 -3.75 -17.51 2.98
CA SER A 381 -2.65 -18.23 2.31
C SER A 381 -1.89 -17.32 1.33
N LYS A 382 -2.59 -16.51 0.53
CA LYS A 382 -1.96 -15.52 -0.36
C LYS A 382 -1.17 -14.46 0.40
N TYR A 383 -1.70 -13.98 1.53
CA TYR A 383 -1.05 -12.98 2.37
C TYR A 383 0.25 -13.52 2.97
N LYS A 384 0.19 -14.68 3.63
CA LYS A 384 1.34 -15.32 4.29
C LYS A 384 2.45 -15.69 3.31
N ASN A 385 2.07 -16.31 2.18
CA ASN A 385 3.02 -16.64 1.12
C ASN A 385 3.49 -15.42 0.32
N ARG A 386 2.87 -14.24 0.55
CA ARG A 386 3.13 -12.99 -0.16
C ARG A 386 3.12 -13.21 -1.66
N SER A 387 2.17 -14.01 -2.15
CA SER A 387 2.19 -14.49 -3.53
C SER A 387 1.95 -13.33 -4.50
N PHE A 388 2.82 -13.09 -5.48
CA PHE A 388 2.55 -12.05 -6.48
C PHE A 388 1.62 -12.54 -7.60
N SER A 389 1.72 -13.82 -7.99
CA SER A 389 1.00 -14.40 -9.12
C SER A 389 -0.48 -14.67 -8.84
N ALA A 390 -0.85 -14.96 -7.59
CA ALA A 390 -2.23 -15.31 -7.24
C ALA A 390 -3.10 -14.09 -6.91
N GLY A 391 -4.39 -14.16 -7.26
CA GLY A 391 -5.38 -13.14 -6.93
C GLY A 391 -5.61 -12.09 -8.01
N VAL A 392 -5.82 -10.83 -7.61
CA VAL A 392 -6.03 -9.69 -8.51
C VAL A 392 -4.87 -9.55 -9.49
N THR A 393 -5.17 -9.15 -10.72
CA THR A 393 -4.15 -8.83 -11.72
C THR A 393 -3.31 -7.64 -11.25
N PRO A 394 -1.97 -7.76 -11.19
CA PRO A 394 -1.11 -6.65 -10.84
C PRO A 394 -1.38 -5.43 -11.74
N TYR A 395 -1.36 -4.24 -11.16
CA TYR A 395 -1.54 -2.98 -11.86
C TYR A 395 -0.32 -2.09 -11.64
N ILE A 396 -0.20 -1.00 -12.40
CA ILE A 396 1.00 -0.16 -12.36
C ILE A 396 0.78 1.04 -11.46
N LEU A 397 1.70 1.20 -10.52
CA LEU A 397 1.87 2.41 -9.73
C LEU A 397 3.22 3.03 -10.06
N SER A 398 3.24 4.35 -10.19
CA SER A 398 4.46 5.14 -10.30
C SER A 398 5.18 5.22 -8.96
N SER A 399 6.47 5.56 -8.99
CA SER A 399 7.31 5.83 -7.82
C SER A 399 6.64 6.81 -6.84
N ALA A 400 6.04 7.89 -7.35
CA ALA A 400 5.32 8.87 -6.53
C ALA A 400 4.03 8.29 -5.92
N GLU A 401 3.22 7.53 -6.68
CA GLU A 401 2.01 6.90 -6.15
C GLU A 401 2.35 5.87 -5.06
N LEU A 402 3.42 5.09 -5.25
CA LEU A 402 3.92 4.17 -4.22
C LEU A 402 4.37 4.91 -2.97
N ALA A 403 5.16 5.98 -3.13
CA ALA A 403 5.61 6.83 -2.03
C ALA A 403 4.48 7.58 -1.33
N THR A 404 3.30 7.71 -1.96
CA THR A 404 2.12 8.31 -1.34
C THR A 404 1.35 7.30 -0.49
N ILE A 405 1.38 6.02 -0.87
CA ILE A 405 0.68 4.92 -0.17
C ILE A 405 1.54 4.36 0.97
N PHE A 406 2.85 4.27 0.76
CA PHE A 406 3.80 3.76 1.73
C PHE A 406 4.94 4.76 1.87
N HIS A 407 4.96 5.47 2.99
CA HIS A 407 6.07 6.31 3.45
C HIS A 407 6.01 6.45 4.97
N PHE A 408 6.96 7.17 5.55
CA PHE A 408 6.98 7.40 6.99
C PHE A 408 6.36 8.75 7.33
N PRO A 409 5.52 8.79 8.37
CA PRO A 409 4.85 10.01 8.80
C PRO A 409 5.87 11.08 9.19
N ALA A 410 5.60 12.32 8.81
CA ALA A 410 6.45 13.46 9.17
C ALA A 410 6.37 13.76 10.68
N ALA A 411 7.46 14.31 11.24
CA ALA A 411 7.57 14.70 12.65
C ALA A 411 6.47 15.67 13.15
N ASP A 412 5.96 16.52 12.25
CA ASP A 412 4.94 17.51 12.56
C ASP A 412 3.55 16.90 12.80
N ALA A 413 3.35 15.66 12.36
CA ALA A 413 2.12 14.93 12.59
C ALA A 413 2.13 14.35 14.02
N ARG A 414 1.64 15.09 15.00
CA ARG A 414 1.50 14.58 16.38
C ARG A 414 0.20 13.81 16.53
N THR A 415 0.18 12.52 16.20
CA THR A 415 -0.94 11.63 16.55
C THR A 415 -0.51 10.64 17.64
N PRO A 416 -1.39 10.29 18.60
CA PRO A 416 -1.07 9.31 19.65
C PRO A 416 -0.62 7.95 19.09
N ALA A 417 -1.18 7.54 17.95
CA ALA A 417 -0.81 6.30 17.26
C ALA A 417 0.66 6.26 16.84
N LEU A 418 1.30 7.42 16.66
CA LEU A 418 2.71 7.50 16.28
C LEU A 418 3.66 7.23 17.45
N THR A 419 3.20 7.35 18.71
CA THR A 419 4.05 7.07 19.89
C THR A 419 4.54 5.62 19.97
N SER A 420 3.92 4.70 19.22
CA SER A 420 4.43 3.33 19.08
C SER A 420 5.66 3.22 18.18
N LEU A 421 6.01 4.22 17.37
CA LEU A 421 7.11 4.17 16.39
C LEU A 421 8.51 4.38 16.98
N GLY A 422 8.68 4.21 18.29
CA GLY A 422 9.98 4.20 18.95
C GLY A 422 10.65 5.57 19.11
N SER A 423 11.63 5.62 20.01
CA SER A 423 12.49 6.77 20.25
C SER A 423 13.84 6.61 19.56
N ARG A 424 14.52 7.73 19.30
CA ARG A 424 15.91 7.74 18.83
C ARG A 424 16.81 6.93 19.77
N MET A 425 17.51 5.93 19.24
CA MET A 425 18.59 5.28 19.97
C MET A 425 19.81 6.20 19.95
N SER A 426 20.39 6.47 21.11
CA SER A 426 21.64 7.23 21.18
C SER A 426 22.71 6.48 20.39
N GLU A 427 23.48 7.20 19.56
CA GLU A 427 24.69 6.64 18.97
C GLU A 427 25.58 6.11 20.10
N ALA A 428 26.16 4.93 19.88
CA ALA A 428 27.16 4.41 20.80
C ALA A 428 28.33 5.40 20.84
N PRO A 429 28.91 5.73 22.02
CA PRO A 429 30.02 6.65 22.11
C PRO A 429 31.14 6.24 21.15
N GLY A 430 31.56 7.15 20.27
CA GLY A 430 32.59 6.88 19.25
C GLY A 430 33.98 6.52 19.81
N GLU A 431 34.15 6.54 21.13
CA GLU A 431 35.36 6.16 21.86
C GLU A 431 35.45 4.68 22.25
N LEU A 432 34.59 3.79 21.71
CA LEU A 432 34.86 2.35 21.71
C LEU A 432 35.91 2.01 20.64
N GLN A 433 37.11 2.58 20.79
CA GLN A 433 38.28 2.07 20.10
C GLN A 433 38.48 0.62 20.54
N TYR A 434 38.56 -0.29 19.57
CA TYR A 434 38.90 -1.69 19.76
C TYR A 434 40.02 -1.81 20.79
N ALA A 435 39.71 -2.38 21.95
CA ALA A 435 40.73 -2.74 22.91
C ALA A 435 41.71 -3.68 22.18
N PRO A 436 43.01 -3.36 22.09
CA PRO A 436 43.98 -4.31 21.57
C PRO A 436 43.87 -5.58 22.41
N GLU A 437 43.71 -6.74 21.76
CA GLU A 437 43.71 -8.05 22.43
C GLU A 437 44.94 -8.13 23.36
N GLY A 438 44.72 -7.97 24.67
CA GLY A 438 45.80 -8.07 25.66
C GLY A 438 45.74 -7.16 26.90
N SER A 439 44.81 -6.19 27.02
CA SER A 439 44.66 -5.44 28.27
C SER A 439 43.43 -5.89 29.07
N GLU A 440 43.65 -6.76 30.05
CA GLU A 440 42.71 -6.99 31.15
C GLU A 440 42.56 -5.69 31.96
N ILE A 441 41.64 -4.83 31.55
CA ILE A 441 41.08 -3.79 32.40
C ILE A 441 39.59 -4.14 32.56
N LEU A 442 39.35 -5.24 33.28
CA LEU A 442 38.10 -5.37 33.99
C LEU A 442 38.12 -4.29 35.08
N LEU A 443 37.21 -3.33 34.97
CA LEU A 443 36.87 -2.44 36.08
C LEU A 443 36.63 -3.31 37.31
N ASN A 444 37.51 -3.19 38.30
CA ASN A 444 37.43 -3.89 39.58
C ASN A 444 36.12 -3.53 40.29
N PHE A 445 35.03 -4.23 39.97
CA PHE A 445 33.75 -4.14 40.68
C PHE A 445 33.91 -4.50 42.17
N ASP A 446 34.96 -5.26 42.53
CA ASP A 446 35.24 -5.65 43.92
C ASP A 446 35.81 -4.51 44.78
N LYS A 447 36.47 -3.49 44.20
CA LYS A 447 36.98 -2.34 44.98
C LYS A 447 35.92 -1.29 45.28
N ALA A 448 34.92 -1.13 44.42
CA ALA A 448 33.83 -0.19 44.66
C ALA A 448 32.92 -0.64 45.83
N ALA A 449 32.77 -1.95 46.05
CA ALA A 449 31.96 -2.47 47.14
C ALA A 449 32.63 -2.29 48.53
N SER A 450 33.96 -2.38 48.61
CA SER A 450 34.69 -2.20 49.88
C SER A 450 34.70 -0.74 50.34
N ASP A 451 34.78 0.20 49.40
CA ASP A 451 34.92 1.62 49.70
C ASP A 451 33.58 2.26 50.13
N VAL A 452 32.45 1.72 49.64
CA VAL A 452 31.10 2.14 50.06
C VAL A 452 30.74 1.59 51.44
N LEU A 453 31.19 0.39 51.81
CA LEU A 453 30.96 -0.20 53.13
C LEU A 453 31.81 0.45 54.24
N ALA A 454 33.01 0.96 53.92
CA ALA A 454 33.89 1.62 54.88
C ALA A 454 33.42 3.04 55.26
N ALA A 455 32.60 3.70 54.43
CA ALA A 455 32.09 5.06 54.67
C ALA A 455 30.72 5.11 55.40
N ALA A 456 30.17 3.95 55.79
CA ALA A 456 28.77 3.82 56.20
C ALA A 456 28.39 4.11 57.68
N PRO A 457 29.27 4.35 58.68
CA PRO A 457 28.77 4.58 60.05
C PRO A 457 28.30 6.02 60.31
N ASP A 458 28.73 7.01 59.51
CA ASP A 458 28.47 8.44 59.82
C ASP A 458 27.37 9.11 58.96
N ALA A 459 26.94 8.49 57.86
CA ALA A 459 25.88 9.01 57.00
C ALA A 459 24.45 8.73 57.53
N ALA A 460 24.29 7.71 58.38
CA ALA A 460 22.98 7.31 58.92
C ALA A 460 22.38 8.29 59.95
N LYS A 461 23.15 9.27 60.45
CA LYS A 461 22.68 10.25 61.46
C LYS A 461 22.19 11.58 60.88
N LYS A 462 22.32 11.84 59.57
CA LYS A 462 21.91 13.11 58.94
C LYS A 462 20.53 13.13 58.28
N TYR A 463 19.84 11.99 58.20
CA TYR A 463 18.52 11.88 57.54
C TYR A 463 17.37 11.54 58.50
N ALA A 464 17.51 11.86 59.80
CA ALA A 464 16.49 11.55 60.80
C ALA A 464 15.38 12.63 60.94
N HIS A 465 15.37 13.67 60.11
CA HIS A 465 14.30 14.68 60.18
C HIS A 465 13.83 15.14 58.80
N VAL A 466 12.93 14.36 58.22
CA VAL A 466 12.05 14.82 57.14
C VAL A 466 10.78 15.32 57.82
N PRO A 467 10.40 16.61 57.73
CA PRO A 467 9.13 17.07 58.26
C PRO A 467 7.98 16.36 57.51
N PRO A 468 6.89 15.95 58.18
CA PRO A 468 5.79 15.25 57.53
C PRO A 468 5.12 16.16 56.51
N MET A 469 5.11 15.73 55.25
CA MET A 469 4.42 16.38 54.14
C MET A 469 2.90 16.26 54.37
N SER A 470 2.18 17.40 54.42
CA SER A 470 0.72 17.40 54.61
C SER A 470 0.01 16.98 53.33
N VAL A 471 -0.57 15.78 53.31
CA VAL A 471 -1.48 15.33 52.25
C VAL A 471 -2.80 16.11 52.34
N PRO A 472 -3.30 16.73 51.25
CA PRO A 472 -4.60 17.40 51.28
C PRO A 472 -5.72 16.38 51.51
N ARG A 473 -6.54 16.59 52.54
CA ARG A 473 -7.79 15.84 52.71
C ARG A 473 -8.89 16.52 51.87
N PRO A 474 -9.67 15.78 51.07
CA PRO A 474 -10.81 16.37 50.38
C PRO A 474 -11.85 16.83 51.42
N THR A 475 -12.22 18.10 51.34
CA THR A 475 -13.33 18.68 52.12
C THR A 475 -14.67 18.18 51.60
N ALA A 476 -15.59 17.84 52.51
CA ALA A 476 -16.95 17.45 52.16
C ALA A 476 -17.71 18.60 51.47
N PRO A 477 -18.61 18.31 50.51
CA PRO A 477 -19.36 19.33 49.78
C PRO A 477 -20.30 20.11 50.71
N THR A 478 -20.23 21.44 50.63
CA THR A 478 -20.99 22.42 51.41
C THR A 478 -22.35 22.79 50.80
N SER A 479 -23.13 21.80 50.35
CA SER A 479 -24.56 22.03 50.06
C SER A 479 -25.41 20.78 50.33
N PRO A 480 -26.64 20.93 50.85
CA PRO A 480 -27.55 19.80 51.00
C PRO A 480 -28.02 19.35 49.62
N PHE A 481 -27.78 18.09 49.27
CA PHE A 481 -28.50 17.43 48.16
C PHE A 481 -29.95 17.20 48.60
N GLU A 482 -30.89 17.98 48.07
CA GLU A 482 -32.32 17.66 48.17
C GLU A 482 -32.65 16.49 47.24
N TYR A 483 -32.98 15.34 47.83
CA TYR A 483 -33.59 14.23 47.11
C TYR A 483 -35.09 14.50 46.95
N ARG A 484 -35.56 14.77 45.73
CA ARG A 484 -37.01 14.73 45.44
C ARG A 484 -37.46 13.28 45.24
N GLU A 485 -38.25 12.76 46.16
CA GLU A 485 -38.98 11.50 45.98
C GLU A 485 -40.00 11.65 44.84
N ILE A 486 -39.89 10.79 43.82
CA ILE A 486 -40.90 10.70 42.76
C ILE A 486 -42.00 9.75 43.26
N GLN A 487 -43.13 10.33 43.71
CA GLN A 487 -44.34 9.55 43.97
C GLN A 487 -44.99 9.13 42.64
N LYS A 488 -45.18 7.81 42.47
CA LYS A 488 -45.96 7.25 41.35
C LYS A 488 -47.46 7.46 41.58
N GLN A 489 -48.08 8.28 40.74
CA GLN A 489 -49.53 8.26 40.52
C GLN A 489 -49.87 8.65 39.08
N GLY A 490 -50.52 7.74 38.36
CA GLY A 490 -51.32 8.06 37.17
C GLY A 490 -50.54 8.25 35.86
N SER A 491 -51.05 7.63 34.81
CA SER A 491 -50.55 7.67 33.44
C SER A 491 -50.53 9.08 32.85
N ASN A 492 -49.34 9.66 32.68
CA ASN A 492 -48.87 10.50 31.55
C ASN A 492 -47.62 11.25 32.01
N ILE A 493 -46.45 10.82 31.52
CA ILE A 493 -45.19 11.55 31.73
C ILE A 493 -44.96 12.40 30.49
N ILE A 494 -45.07 13.72 30.65
CA ILE A 494 -44.49 14.69 29.73
C ILE A 494 -43.04 14.88 30.21
N GLU A 495 -42.08 14.25 29.52
CA GLU A 495 -40.65 14.51 29.72
C GLU A 495 -40.31 15.85 29.04
N GLU A 496 -40.22 16.93 29.82
CA GLU A 496 -39.56 18.15 29.40
C GLU A 496 -38.05 17.90 29.29
N GLY A 497 -37.48 18.05 28.08
CA GLY A 497 -36.02 18.07 27.91
C GLY A 497 -35.45 17.32 26.72
N MET A 498 -36.24 16.70 25.84
CA MET A 498 -35.71 16.18 24.56
C MET A 498 -35.83 17.23 23.44
N PRO A 499 -34.79 17.41 22.60
CA PRO A 499 -34.82 18.37 21.50
C PRO A 499 -35.86 17.97 20.46
N GLN A 500 -36.76 18.90 20.11
CA GLN A 500 -37.66 18.75 18.97
C GLN A 500 -36.92 19.07 17.66
N ALA A 501 -37.15 18.28 16.62
CA ALA A 501 -36.51 18.46 15.32
C ALA A 501 -36.86 19.83 14.71
N GLY A 502 -35.85 20.68 14.51
CA GLY A 502 -35.98 22.00 13.87
C GLY A 502 -35.71 23.20 14.78
N MET A 503 -35.41 23.01 16.06
CA MET A 503 -35.04 24.08 17.00
C MET A 503 -33.61 23.86 17.53
N PRO A 504 -32.81 24.91 17.77
CA PRO A 504 -31.49 24.77 18.38
C PRO A 504 -31.60 24.20 19.81
N ALA A 505 -30.61 23.40 20.21
CA ALA A 505 -30.63 22.70 21.50
C ALA A 505 -30.67 23.70 22.68
N PRO A 506 -31.42 23.40 23.76
CA PRO A 506 -31.45 24.26 24.94
C PRO A 506 -30.07 24.29 25.62
N LEU A 507 -29.64 25.48 26.05
CA LEU A 507 -28.36 25.69 26.72
C LEU A 507 -28.33 25.01 28.10
N PRO A 508 -27.16 24.55 28.56
CA PRO A 508 -27.03 23.91 29.86
C PRO A 508 -27.39 24.87 31.00
N PRO A 509 -27.90 24.36 32.14
CA PRO A 509 -28.35 25.21 33.24
C PRO A 509 -27.18 26.02 33.82
N GLY A 510 -27.34 27.36 33.89
CA GLY A 510 -26.37 28.28 34.50
C GLY A 510 -25.66 29.25 33.55
N LEU A 511 -25.95 29.22 32.24
CA LEU A 511 -25.48 30.21 31.29
C LEU A 511 -26.64 31.10 30.82
N ASP A 512 -26.89 32.19 31.55
CA ASP A 512 -27.91 33.18 31.19
C ASP A 512 -27.21 34.35 30.48
N LEU A 513 -27.31 34.40 29.15
CA LEU A 513 -26.81 35.51 28.33
C LEU A 513 -27.95 36.49 28.09
N ALA A 514 -28.33 37.22 29.14
CA ALA A 514 -29.25 38.33 29.04
C ALA A 514 -28.52 39.64 29.40
N ASP A 515 -28.27 40.44 28.35
CA ASP A 515 -28.17 41.89 28.35
C ASP A 515 -27.34 42.58 29.46
N GLU A 516 -26.01 42.48 29.39
CA GLU A 516 -25.12 43.53 29.93
C GLU A 516 -24.25 44.15 28.81
N PRO A 517 -24.17 45.49 28.72
CA PRO A 517 -23.34 46.16 27.74
C PRO A 517 -21.85 46.03 28.10
N ILE A 518 -21.06 45.54 27.14
CA ILE A 518 -19.62 45.30 27.26
C ILE A 518 -18.88 46.64 27.30
N ASP A 519 -18.20 46.94 28.42
CA ASP A 519 -17.27 48.06 28.54
C ASP A 519 -15.87 47.60 28.06
N GLU A 520 -15.28 48.31 27.08
CA GLU A 520 -14.16 47.86 26.24
C GLU A 520 -12.78 47.76 26.95
N MET A 521 -12.70 47.73 28.29
CA MET A 521 -11.41 47.81 28.99
C MET A 521 -11.07 46.73 30.03
N ASP A 522 -11.92 45.74 30.31
CA ASP A 522 -11.53 44.60 31.17
C ASP A 522 -12.05 43.27 30.61
N GLY A 523 -11.13 42.32 30.36
CA GLY A 523 -11.47 40.98 29.89
C GLY A 523 -12.08 40.10 31.00
N PRO A 524 -13.06 39.23 30.70
CA PRO A 524 -13.75 38.43 31.71
C PRO A 524 -12.82 37.41 32.36
N SER A 525 -12.79 37.40 33.70
CA SER A 525 -11.92 36.61 34.57
C SER A 525 -12.21 35.11 34.60
N ASN A 526 -13.02 34.58 33.68
CA ASN A 526 -13.49 33.19 33.69
C ASN A 526 -13.07 32.40 32.45
N LEU A 527 -11.83 32.57 32.00
CA LEU A 527 -11.16 31.59 31.15
C LEU A 527 -10.25 30.70 32.00
N PRO A 528 -10.40 29.36 31.96
CA PRO A 528 -9.53 28.46 32.69
C PRO A 528 -8.11 28.48 32.08
N MET A 529 -7.09 28.63 32.94
CA MET A 529 -5.68 28.34 32.60
C MET A 529 -5.46 26.84 32.43
#